data_AF-A0A1E4JHW2-F1
#
_entry.id   AF-A0A1E4JHW2-F1
#
_cell.length_a   1.000
_cell.length_b   1.000
_cell.length_c   1.000
_cell.angle_alpha   90.00
_cell.angle_beta   90.00
_cell.angle_gamma   90.00
#
_symmetry.space_group_name_H-M   'P 1'
#
loop_
_entity.id
_entity.type
_entity.pdbx_description
1 polymer ?
#
loop_
_entity_poly.entity_id
_entity_poly.type
_entity_poly.pdbx_seq_one_letter_code
_entity_poly.pdbx_strand_id
1 'polypeptide(L)'
;MASHDWIALGRKALKLSKKITDIQALKKALGCTYAAEAHHLVNLGQQCASIDTHQLTASELLLLKCLAAVHRAELARGHVSSPKGKWVSARARKSYGWAAATAAKRLGTHRKGEDQRWRGSGLNMVYASRNGHMWMEPAGWAVIHALEASNIDGRGGE
;
A
#
# COMPACT_ATOMS: atom_id res chain seq x y z
N MET A 1 -28.73 -17.88 -7.32
CA MET A 1 -28.00 -16.93 -8.19
C MET A 1 -26.55 -16.96 -7.78
N ALA A 2 -25.66 -17.45 -8.64
CA ALA A 2 -24.21 -17.46 -8.35
C ALA A 2 -23.78 -16.04 -7.98
N SER A 3 -23.08 -15.88 -6.85
CA SER A 3 -22.51 -14.60 -6.43
C SER A 3 -21.57 -14.12 -7.53
N HIS A 4 -22.08 -13.31 -8.45
CA HIS A 4 -21.25 -12.68 -9.44
C HIS A 4 -20.32 -11.77 -8.66
N ASP A 5 -19.02 -12.04 -8.76
CA ASP A 5 -17.99 -11.20 -8.15
C ASP A 5 -18.03 -9.82 -8.82
N TRP A 6 -18.86 -8.95 -8.24
CA TRP A 6 -19.09 -7.58 -8.72
C TRP A 6 -17.78 -6.77 -8.75
N ILE A 7 -16.83 -7.10 -7.87
CA ILE A 7 -15.50 -6.48 -7.85
C ILE A 7 -14.71 -6.90 -9.09
N ALA A 8 -14.69 -8.18 -9.43
CA ALA A 8 -14.04 -8.67 -10.65
C ALA A 8 -14.68 -8.07 -11.91
N LEU A 9 -16.01 -7.97 -11.95
CA LEU A 9 -16.74 -7.34 -13.05
C LEU A 9 -16.43 -5.84 -13.16
N GLY A 10 -16.39 -5.11 -12.05
CA GLY A 10 -16.03 -3.69 -12.03
C GLY A 10 -14.59 -3.44 -12.49
N ARG A 11 -13.62 -4.24 -12.03
CA ARG A 11 -12.22 -4.19 -12.51
C ARG A 11 -12.12 -4.46 -14.01
N LYS A 12 -12.88 -5.44 -14.52
CA LYS A 12 -12.96 -5.73 -15.96
C LYS A 12 -13.56 -4.56 -16.75
N ALA A 13 -14.64 -3.96 -16.25
CA ALA A 13 -15.28 -2.80 -16.85
C ALA A 13 -14.35 -1.60 -16.95
N LEU A 14 -13.63 -1.27 -15.87
CA LEU A 14 -12.63 -0.20 -15.89
C LEU A 14 -11.48 -0.47 -16.89
N LYS A 15 -11.05 -1.72 -17.04
CA LYS A 15 -10.01 -2.07 -18.02
C LYS A 15 -10.50 -1.89 -19.46
N LEU A 16 -11.76 -2.22 -19.72
CA LEU A 16 -12.38 -2.08 -21.04
C LEU A 16 -12.70 -0.61 -21.38
N SER A 17 -13.14 0.19 -20.42
CA SER A 17 -13.45 1.62 -20.66
C SER A 17 -12.22 2.45 -21.05
N LYS A 18 -11.01 2.01 -20.70
CA LYS A 18 -9.76 2.62 -21.20
C LYS A 18 -9.53 2.43 -22.70
N LYS A 19 -10.21 1.47 -23.32
CA LYS A 19 -10.09 1.12 -24.75
C LYS A 19 -11.34 1.46 -25.55
N ILE A 20 -12.51 1.41 -24.90
CA ILE A 20 -13.81 1.63 -25.50
C ILE A 20 -14.43 2.86 -24.85
N THR A 21 -14.50 3.96 -25.61
CA THR A 21 -15.08 5.23 -25.16
C THR A 21 -16.59 5.31 -25.40
N ASP A 22 -17.12 4.60 -26.39
CA ASP A 22 -18.56 4.51 -26.63
C ASP A 22 -19.24 3.57 -25.61
N ILE A 23 -20.22 4.10 -24.90
CA ILE A 23 -20.94 3.36 -23.85
C ILE A 23 -21.78 2.21 -24.41
N GLN A 24 -22.31 2.32 -25.65
CA GLN A 24 -23.10 1.24 -26.23
C GLN A 24 -22.22 0.04 -26.62
N ALA A 25 -21.04 0.31 -27.19
CA ALA A 25 -20.01 -0.69 -27.41
C ALA A 25 -19.51 -1.31 -26.09
N LEU A 26 -19.32 -0.52 -25.03
CA LEU A 26 -18.91 -1.02 -23.72
C LEU A 26 -19.99 -1.91 -23.08
N LYS A 27 -21.26 -1.50 -23.16
CA LYS A 27 -22.43 -2.29 -22.73
C LYS A 27 -22.43 -3.67 -23.39
N LYS A 28 -22.28 -3.71 -24.72
CA LYS A 28 -22.23 -4.95 -25.49
C LYS A 28 -21.04 -5.82 -25.09
N ALA A 29 -19.86 -5.23 -24.89
CA ALA A 29 -18.65 -5.95 -24.48
C ALA A 29 -18.73 -6.52 -23.06
N LEU A 30 -19.50 -5.88 -22.17
CA LEU A 30 -19.73 -6.33 -20.80
C LEU A 30 -20.93 -7.28 -20.66
N GLY A 31 -21.73 -7.46 -21.71
CA GLY A 31 -22.95 -8.27 -21.65
C GLY A 31 -24.05 -7.65 -20.77
N CYS A 32 -24.01 -6.33 -20.56
CA CYS A 32 -25.02 -5.62 -19.77
C CYS A 32 -26.31 -5.42 -20.58
N THR A 33 -27.44 -5.41 -19.90
CA THR A 33 -28.75 -5.16 -20.53
C THR A 33 -28.89 -3.67 -20.83
N TYR A 34 -28.47 -2.83 -19.87
CA TYR A 34 -28.61 -1.37 -19.95
C TYR A 34 -27.26 -0.66 -19.93
N ALA A 35 -27.17 0.48 -20.63
CA ALA A 35 -25.97 1.33 -20.63
C ALA A 35 -25.66 1.88 -19.22
N ALA A 36 -26.69 2.10 -18.40
CA ALA A 36 -26.55 2.53 -17.01
C ALA A 36 -25.79 1.49 -16.15
N GLU A 37 -26.02 0.20 -16.38
CA GLU A 37 -25.30 -0.88 -15.68
C GLU A 37 -23.81 -0.87 -16.03
N ALA A 38 -23.48 -0.68 -17.32
CA ALA A 38 -22.10 -0.57 -17.77
C ALA A 38 -21.39 0.64 -17.13
N HIS A 39 -22.07 1.80 -17.06
CA HIS A 39 -21.57 2.96 -16.32
C HIS A 39 -21.34 2.66 -14.84
N HIS A 40 -22.29 2.00 -14.18
CA HIS A 40 -22.19 1.64 -12.77
C HIS A 40 -20.99 0.73 -12.50
N LEU A 41 -20.76 -0.28 -13.34
CA LEU A 41 -19.61 -1.18 -13.23
C LEU A 41 -18.27 -0.45 -13.42
N VAL A 42 -18.20 0.52 -14.32
CA VAL A 42 -17.00 1.35 -14.48
C VAL A 42 -16.74 2.17 -13.21
N ASN A 43 -17.77 2.80 -12.65
CA ASN A 43 -17.65 3.57 -11.40
C ASN A 43 -17.22 2.68 -10.23
N LEU A 44 -17.78 1.48 -10.10
CA LEU A 44 -17.35 0.49 -9.12
C LEU A 44 -15.87 0.13 -9.32
N GLY A 45 -15.46 -0.12 -10.57
CA GLY A 45 -14.06 -0.38 -10.90
C GLY A 45 -13.11 0.77 -10.51
N GLN A 46 -13.52 2.02 -10.68
CA GLN A 46 -12.76 3.20 -10.25
C GLN A 46 -12.62 3.26 -8.73
N GLN A 47 -13.70 2.98 -7.99
CA GLN A 47 -13.69 2.92 -6.53
C GLN A 47 -12.76 1.80 -6.03
N CYS A 48 -12.87 0.60 -6.62
CA CYS A 48 -11.97 -0.51 -6.30
C CYS A 48 -10.51 -0.15 -6.60
N ALA A 49 -10.22 0.46 -7.76
CA ALA A 49 -8.88 0.88 -8.10
C ALA A 49 -8.34 1.93 -7.12
N SER A 50 -9.18 2.86 -6.65
CA SER A 50 -8.81 3.81 -5.60
C SER A 50 -8.44 3.10 -4.30
N ILE A 51 -9.26 2.15 -3.84
CA ILE A 51 -8.95 1.35 -2.65
C ILE A 51 -7.64 0.55 -2.84
N ASP A 52 -7.47 -0.11 -3.98
CA ASP A 52 -6.27 -0.85 -4.34
C ASP A 52 -5.03 0.07 -4.33
N THR A 53 -5.18 1.36 -4.68
CA THR A 53 -4.08 2.33 -4.58
C THR A 53 -3.68 2.69 -3.16
N HIS A 54 -4.47 2.35 -2.14
CA HIS A 54 -4.11 2.52 -0.73
C HIS A 54 -3.56 1.24 -0.09
N GLN A 55 -3.72 0.09 -0.75
CA GLN A 55 -3.16 -1.16 -0.29
C GLN A 55 -1.63 -1.10 -0.24
N LEU A 56 -1.05 -1.64 0.83
CA LEU A 56 0.39 -1.81 0.96
C LEU A 56 0.87 -2.94 0.05
N THR A 57 1.89 -2.64 -0.72
CA THR A 57 2.61 -3.65 -1.50
C THR A 57 3.43 -4.57 -0.61
N ALA A 58 3.78 -5.75 -1.12
CA ALA A 58 4.63 -6.69 -0.39
C ALA A 58 5.99 -6.09 0.02
N SER A 59 6.56 -5.20 -0.82
CA SER A 59 7.83 -4.52 -0.51
C SER A 59 7.67 -3.48 0.59
N GLU A 60 6.56 -2.73 0.59
CA GLU A 60 6.26 -1.76 1.64
C GLU A 60 6.02 -2.46 2.98
N LEU A 61 5.26 -3.56 2.96
CA LEU A 61 5.04 -4.39 4.14
C LEU A 61 6.35 -4.98 4.68
N LEU A 62 7.22 -5.48 3.79
CA LEU A 62 8.53 -5.98 4.17
C LEU A 62 9.37 -4.87 4.81
N LEU A 63 9.33 -3.65 4.26
CA LEU A 63 10.05 -2.52 4.83
C LEU A 63 9.58 -2.23 6.25
N LEU A 64 8.26 -2.13 6.47
CA LEU A 64 7.70 -1.88 7.80
C LEU A 64 8.14 -2.97 8.79
N LYS A 65 8.02 -4.25 8.42
CA LYS A 65 8.42 -5.38 9.28
C LYS A 65 9.91 -5.33 9.63
N CYS A 66 10.77 -5.09 8.63
CA CYS A 66 12.21 -4.98 8.85
C CYS A 66 12.56 -3.76 9.72
N LEU A 67 11.95 -2.61 9.47
CA LEU A 67 12.19 -1.39 10.23
C LEU A 67 11.80 -1.57 11.70
N ALA A 68 10.60 -2.10 11.98
CA ALA A 68 10.15 -2.38 13.35
C ALA A 68 11.11 -3.33 14.07
N ALA A 69 11.53 -4.40 13.41
CA ALA A 69 12.43 -5.38 14.01
C ALA A 69 13.85 -4.83 14.25
N VAL A 70 14.40 -4.01 13.35
CA VAL A 70 15.69 -3.33 13.61
C VAL A 70 15.54 -2.34 14.76
N HIS A 71 14.47 -1.53 14.77
CA HIS A 71 14.24 -0.55 15.83
C HIS A 71 14.17 -1.22 17.21
N ARG A 72 13.38 -2.30 17.35
CA ARG A 72 13.30 -3.07 18.61
C ARG A 72 14.64 -3.68 19.02
N ALA A 73 15.42 -4.19 18.07
CA ALA A 73 16.74 -4.75 18.35
C ALA A 73 17.75 -3.69 18.82
N GLU A 74 17.70 -2.48 18.26
CA GLU A 74 18.54 -1.36 18.68
C GLU A 74 18.15 -0.87 20.09
N LEU A 75 16.84 -0.75 20.37
CA LEU A 75 16.35 -0.42 21.71
C LEU A 75 16.76 -1.45 22.76
N ALA A 76 16.69 -2.74 22.43
CA ALA A 76 17.13 -3.82 23.32
C ALA A 76 18.64 -3.77 23.64
N ARG A 77 19.44 -3.12 22.79
CA ARG A 77 20.89 -2.88 23.00
C ARG A 77 21.17 -1.57 23.74
N GLY A 78 20.14 -0.83 24.15
CA GLY A 78 20.27 0.49 24.78
C GLY A 78 20.51 1.63 23.79
N HIS A 79 20.43 1.39 22.48
CA HIS A 79 20.49 2.45 21.48
C HIS A 79 19.13 3.14 21.35
N VAL A 80 19.08 4.42 21.70
CA VAL A 80 17.87 5.26 21.58
C VAL A 80 17.74 5.97 20.23
N SER A 81 18.75 5.88 19.38
CA SER A 81 18.74 6.50 18.06
C SER A 81 17.86 5.73 17.08
N SER A 82 17.20 6.45 16.18
CA SER A 82 16.49 5.84 15.04
C SER A 82 17.43 4.94 14.22
N PRO A 83 16.97 3.79 13.71
CA PRO A 83 17.81 2.89 12.94
C PRO A 83 18.26 3.50 11.61
N LYS A 84 19.45 3.13 11.14
CA LYS A 84 19.93 3.51 9.81
C LYS A 84 19.25 2.68 8.74
N GLY A 85 18.80 3.31 7.66
CA GLY A 85 18.14 2.65 6.53
C GLY A 85 18.98 1.54 5.90
N LYS A 86 20.31 1.66 5.94
CA LYS A 86 21.23 0.60 5.48
C LYS A 86 21.06 -0.72 6.24
N TRP A 87 20.79 -0.66 7.55
CA TRP A 87 20.59 -1.85 8.38
C TRP A 87 19.23 -2.48 8.11
N VAL A 88 18.22 -1.65 7.85
CA VAL A 88 16.89 -2.10 7.42
C VAL A 88 16.97 -2.80 6.07
N SER A 89 17.67 -2.21 5.10
CA SER A 89 17.95 -2.84 3.78
C SER A 89 18.69 -4.18 3.93
N ALA A 90 19.73 -4.22 4.78
CA ALA A 90 20.49 -5.44 5.05
C ALA A 90 19.60 -6.53 5.67
N ARG A 91 18.76 -6.18 6.66
CA ARG A 91 17.79 -7.11 7.25
C ARG A 91 16.80 -7.65 6.22
N ALA A 92 16.37 -6.81 5.29
CA ALA A 92 15.48 -7.21 4.20
C ALA A 92 16.18 -8.03 3.10
N ARG A 93 17.50 -8.24 3.19
CA ARG A 93 18.35 -8.84 2.13
C ARG A 93 18.21 -8.09 0.81
N LYS A 94 18.21 -6.76 0.88
CA LYS A 94 18.10 -5.86 -0.28
C LYS A 94 19.31 -4.93 -0.38
N SER A 95 19.43 -4.25 -1.51
CA SER A 95 20.50 -3.28 -1.77
C SER A 95 20.46 -2.11 -0.79
N TYR A 96 21.62 -1.49 -0.54
CA TYR A 96 21.81 -0.44 0.48
C TYR A 96 20.74 0.66 0.48
N GLY A 97 20.35 1.16 -0.70
CA GLY A 97 19.36 2.22 -0.87
C GLY A 97 17.90 1.77 -0.93
N TRP A 98 17.61 0.47 -0.84
CA TRP A 98 16.26 -0.07 -1.04
C TRP A 98 15.25 0.48 -0.02
N ALA A 99 15.61 0.57 1.27
CA ALA A 99 14.72 1.03 2.31
C ALA A 99 14.28 2.49 2.09
N ALA A 100 15.23 3.39 1.83
CA ALA A 100 14.96 4.79 1.54
C ALA A 100 14.16 4.96 0.24
N ALA A 101 14.53 4.22 -0.82
CA ALA A 101 13.81 4.26 -2.09
C ALA A 101 12.36 3.74 -1.97
N THR A 102 12.13 2.72 -1.12
CA THR A 102 10.80 2.17 -0.87
C THR A 102 9.96 3.12 -0.01
N ALA A 103 10.56 3.72 1.02
CA ALA A 103 9.90 4.72 1.86
C ALA A 103 9.45 5.94 1.05
N ALA A 104 10.35 6.48 0.21
CA ALA A 104 10.11 7.68 -0.59
C ALA A 104 9.03 7.52 -1.67
N LYS A 105 8.62 6.30 -2.02
CA LYS A 105 7.55 6.09 -3.01
C LYS A 105 6.22 6.56 -2.48
N ARG A 106 5.76 5.97 -1.38
CA ARG A 106 4.41 6.16 -0.85
C ARG A 106 4.31 6.13 0.67
N LEU A 107 5.32 5.64 1.39
CA LEU A 107 5.23 5.48 2.85
C LEU A 107 5.60 6.75 3.63
N GLY A 108 6.31 7.69 2.99
CA GLY A 108 6.56 9.02 3.54
C GLY A 108 5.29 9.85 3.70
N THR A 109 5.44 11.06 4.26
CA THR A 109 4.40 12.10 4.26
C THR A 109 4.10 12.57 2.84
N HIS A 110 5.14 12.64 2.00
CA HIS A 110 5.05 12.98 0.58
C HIS A 110 5.48 11.81 -0.29
N ARG A 111 4.84 11.68 -1.45
CA ARG A 111 5.31 10.76 -2.51
C ARG A 111 6.49 11.38 -3.24
N LYS A 112 7.28 10.53 -3.89
CA LYS A 112 8.38 10.98 -4.74
C LYS A 112 7.85 11.92 -5.83
N GLY A 113 8.40 13.13 -5.88
CA GLY A 113 8.04 14.15 -6.87
C GLY A 113 6.97 15.14 -6.41
N GLU A 114 6.45 15.01 -5.18
CA GLU A 114 5.52 16.00 -4.61
C GLU A 114 6.23 17.20 -4.01
N ASP A 115 5.60 18.37 -4.12
CA ASP A 115 6.01 19.58 -3.44
C ASP A 115 5.76 19.45 -1.93
N GLN A 116 6.80 19.73 -1.15
CA GLN A 116 6.78 19.67 0.32
C GLN A 116 5.97 20.82 0.96
N ARG A 117 5.55 21.82 0.18
CA ARG A 117 4.76 22.97 0.65
C ARG A 117 3.27 22.68 0.84
N TRP A 118 2.76 21.60 0.25
CA TRP A 118 1.33 21.25 0.28
C TRP A 118 1.08 20.03 1.16
N ARG A 119 -0.19 19.68 1.42
CA ARG A 119 -0.50 18.40 2.08
C ARG A 119 -0.05 17.25 1.19
N GLY A 120 0.95 16.49 1.62
CA GLY A 120 1.47 15.34 0.88
C GLY A 120 0.43 14.22 0.76
N SER A 121 0.49 13.45 -0.35
CA SER A 121 -0.42 12.31 -0.59
C SER A 121 0.19 10.95 -0.18
N GLY A 122 1.27 11.00 0.58
CA GLY A 122 1.90 9.83 1.17
C GLY A 122 1.07 9.22 2.30
N LEU A 123 1.40 7.99 2.68
CA LEU A 123 0.68 7.23 3.71
C LEU A 123 1.15 7.58 5.14
N ASN A 124 2.20 8.39 5.27
CA ASN A 124 2.72 8.86 6.56
C ASN A 124 3.01 7.72 7.56
N MET A 125 3.63 6.65 7.07
CA MET A 125 3.97 5.46 7.85
C MET A 125 5.45 5.39 8.22
N VAL A 126 6.33 5.99 7.42
CA VAL A 126 7.78 5.96 7.60
C VAL A 126 8.36 7.32 7.26
N TYR A 127 9.23 7.83 8.13
CA TYR A 127 10.06 8.97 7.81
C TYR A 127 11.50 8.50 7.51
N ALA A 128 12.08 9.03 6.43
CA ALA A 128 13.47 8.81 6.08
C ALA A 128 14.22 10.15 6.06
N SER A 129 15.14 10.31 7.00
CA SER A 129 15.98 11.50 7.10
C SER A 129 17.09 11.52 6.05
N ARG A 130 17.54 12.72 5.68
CA ARG A 130 18.66 12.93 4.75
C ARG A 130 19.97 12.32 5.24
N ASN A 131 20.15 12.19 6.56
CA ASN A 131 21.33 11.55 7.15
C ASN A 131 21.29 10.00 7.15
N GLY A 132 20.26 9.41 6.51
CA GLY A 132 20.11 7.96 6.35
C GLY A 132 19.48 7.27 7.56
N HIS A 133 19.05 8.00 8.58
CA HIS A 133 18.21 7.47 9.65
C HIS A 133 16.75 7.35 9.20
N MET A 134 16.04 6.36 9.71
CA MET A 134 14.64 6.12 9.41
C MET A 134 13.89 5.80 10.69
N TRP A 135 12.66 6.30 10.81
CA TRP A 135 11.76 5.91 11.90
C TRP A 135 10.36 5.65 11.37
N MET A 136 9.62 4.91 12.18
CA MET A 136 8.24 4.56 11.91
C MET A 136 7.33 5.58 12.57
N GLU A 137 6.39 6.09 11.79
CA GLU A 137 5.36 7.02 12.25
C GLU A 137 4.23 6.24 12.96
N PRO A 138 3.35 6.91 13.74
CA PRO A 138 2.25 6.23 14.45
C PRO A 138 1.40 5.32 13.55
N ALA A 139 1.10 5.74 12.32
CA ALA A 139 0.35 4.92 11.36
C ALA A 139 1.09 3.65 10.95
N GLY A 140 2.42 3.71 10.80
CA GLY A 140 3.25 2.54 10.50
C GLY A 140 3.28 1.56 11.67
N TRP A 141 3.38 2.07 12.90
CA TRP A 141 3.35 1.24 14.11
C TRP A 141 2.00 0.57 14.29
N ALA A 142 0.89 1.29 14.06
CA ALA A 142 -0.46 0.74 14.12
C ALA A 142 -0.62 -0.47 13.18
N VAL A 143 -0.11 -0.37 11.94
CA VAL A 143 -0.14 -1.48 10.98
C VAL A 143 0.67 -2.68 11.49
N ILE A 144 1.88 -2.46 12.01
CA ILE A 144 2.71 -3.56 12.54
C ILE A 144 2.03 -4.24 13.72
N HIS A 145 1.49 -3.49 14.66
CA HIS A 145 0.77 -4.05 15.81
C HIS A 145 -0.48 -4.82 15.40
N ALA A 146 -1.24 -4.31 14.43
CA ALA A 146 -2.41 -5.02 13.90
C ALA A 146 -2.02 -6.36 13.27
N LEU A 147 -0.95 -6.39 12.46
CA LEU A 147 -0.45 -7.63 11.85
C LEU A 147 0.06 -8.64 12.89
N GLU A 148 0.67 -8.16 13.97
CA GLU A 148 1.14 -9.00 15.07
C GLU A 148 -0.03 -9.59 15.85
N ALA A 149 -1.04 -8.78 16.18
CA ALA A 149 -2.27 -9.24 16.83
C ALA A 149 -3.00 -10.32 16.01
N SER A 150 -3.20 -10.10 14.70
CA SER A 150 -3.85 -11.10 13.84
C SER A 150 -3.08 -12.43 13.75
N ASN A 151 -1.76 -12.42 13.93
CA ASN A 151 -0.96 -13.66 13.95
C ASN A 151 -1.05 -14.41 15.28
N ILE A 152 -1.45 -13.73 16.36
CA ILE A 152 -1.67 -14.33 17.69
C ILE A 152 -3.05 -15.01 17.71
N ASP A 153 -4.08 -14.34 17.19
CA ASP A 153 -5.45 -14.87 17.16
C ASP A 153 -5.58 -16.11 16.26
N GLY A 154 -4.76 -16.21 15.20
CA GLY A 154 -4.70 -17.39 14.33
C GLY A 154 -3.98 -18.62 14.92
N ARG A 155 -3.41 -18.52 16.13
CA ARG A 155 -2.69 -19.62 16.82
C ARG A 155 -3.41 -20.13 18.08
N GLY A 156 -4.63 -19.64 18.36
CA GLY A 156 -5.46 -20.05 19.50
C GLY A 156 -6.56 -21.06 19.16
N GLY A 157 -6.49 -21.72 18.00
CA GLY A 157 -7.55 -22.59 17.48
C GLY A 157 -7.06 -23.92 16.93
N GLU A 158 -6.04 -24.52 17.55
CA GLU A 158 -5.69 -25.94 17.41
C GLU A 158 -5.46 -26.56 18.80
#